data_AF-A0A382RE89-F1
#
_entry.id   AF-A0A382RE89-F1
#
_cell.length_a   1.000
_cell.length_b   1.000
_cell.length_c   1.000
_cell.angle_alpha   90.00
_cell.angle_beta   90.00
_cell.angle_gamma   90.00
#
_symmetry.space_group_name_H-M   'P 1'
#
loop_
_entity.id
_entity.type
_entity.pdbx_description
1 polymer ?
#
loop_
_entity_poly.entity_id
_entity_poly.type
_entity_poly.pdbx_seq_one_letter_code
_entity_poly.pdbx_strand_id
1 'polypeptide(L)'
;MVASDRISAFDVVMDQPIPGKGIILTEMSSFWFEVIEHVMPNHVIATANDDLAMAAVEQNGALLELTPDLARRSMVIKKADRIDIECVVRNYIAGSAWAEYQQFGTMNGQSLQRGMKAADKFPEPIFTPSTKAESGHDMAMTPQEAKDLVGIEMHKTLEEKSIEVFQVAHDYAAGRGMILVDTKFEFGLIDGELTIIDE
;
A
#
# COMPACT_ATOMS: atom_id res chain seq x y z
N MET A 1 3.38 -3.93 -14.58
CA MET A 1 2.87 -4.74 -13.47
C MET A 1 1.65 -5.52 -13.95
N VAL A 2 1.50 -6.78 -13.57
CA VAL A 2 0.35 -7.63 -13.96
C VAL A 2 -0.26 -8.27 -12.71
N ALA A 3 -1.50 -7.94 -12.40
CA ALA A 3 -2.22 -8.53 -11.28
C ALA A 3 -2.83 -9.87 -11.69
N SER A 4 -2.44 -10.94 -10.99
CA SER A 4 -3.01 -12.27 -11.21
C SER A 4 -4.31 -12.48 -10.44
N ASP A 5 -5.08 -13.51 -10.82
CA ASP A 5 -6.28 -13.93 -10.09
C ASP A 5 -5.95 -14.80 -8.86
N ARG A 6 -4.67 -15.00 -8.54
CA ARG A 6 -4.25 -15.70 -7.33
C ARG A 6 -4.66 -14.92 -6.09
N ILE A 7 -4.95 -15.66 -5.02
CA ILE A 7 -5.26 -15.15 -3.70
C ILE A 7 -4.40 -15.87 -2.67
N SER A 8 -3.99 -15.16 -1.63
CA SER A 8 -3.25 -15.72 -0.50
C SER A 8 -3.97 -15.42 0.81
N ALA A 9 -3.75 -16.28 1.80
CA ALA A 9 -4.10 -16.04 3.18
C ALA A 9 -3.05 -16.73 4.07
N PHE A 10 -2.63 -16.06 5.15
CA PHE A 10 -1.59 -16.58 6.06
C PHE A 10 -0.31 -17.01 5.31
N ASP A 11 0.11 -16.21 4.33
CA ASP A 11 1.30 -16.42 3.49
C ASP A 11 1.31 -17.71 2.67
N VAL A 12 0.12 -18.30 2.45
CA VAL A 12 -0.10 -19.43 1.56
C VAL A 12 -0.93 -18.98 0.36
N VAL A 13 -0.40 -19.18 -0.84
CA VAL A 13 -1.14 -19.00 -2.09
C VAL A 13 -2.11 -20.16 -2.25
N MET A 14 -3.39 -19.87 -2.44
CA MET A 14 -4.43 -20.90 -2.60
C MET A 14 -4.35 -21.57 -3.97
N ASP A 15 -4.74 -22.84 -4.04
CA ASP A 15 -4.72 -23.63 -5.29
C ASP A 15 -5.70 -23.11 -6.35
N GLN A 16 -6.84 -22.56 -5.91
CA GLN A 16 -7.89 -22.07 -6.81
C GLN A 16 -7.84 -20.53 -6.89
N PRO A 17 -7.78 -19.94 -8.10
CA PRO A 17 -7.84 -18.50 -8.27
C PRO A 17 -9.25 -17.96 -8.06
N ILE A 18 -9.36 -16.65 -7.87
CA ILE A 18 -10.64 -15.91 -7.91
C ILE A 18 -10.74 -15.23 -9.28
N PRO A 19 -11.53 -15.77 -10.23
CA PRO A 19 -11.57 -15.25 -11.60
C PRO A 19 -11.92 -13.75 -11.64
N GLY A 20 -11.10 -12.97 -12.34
CA GLY A 20 -11.30 -11.52 -12.48
C GLY A 20 -10.80 -10.67 -11.31
N LYS A 21 -10.27 -11.27 -10.23
CA LYS A 21 -9.66 -10.52 -9.12
C LYS A 21 -8.58 -9.56 -9.60
N GLY A 22 -7.68 -10.00 -10.47
CA GLY A 22 -6.58 -9.16 -10.95
C GLY A 22 -7.06 -7.93 -11.73
N ILE A 23 -8.16 -8.07 -12.48
CA ILE A 23 -8.79 -6.96 -13.21
C ILE A 23 -9.35 -5.93 -12.21
N ILE A 24 -10.17 -6.39 -11.26
CA ILE A 24 -10.80 -5.52 -10.26
C ILE A 24 -9.76 -4.77 -9.43
N LEU A 25 -8.69 -5.46 -8.99
CA LEU A 25 -7.63 -4.83 -8.21
C LEU A 25 -6.86 -3.80 -9.03
N THR A 26 -6.57 -4.10 -10.30
CA THR A 26 -5.90 -3.13 -11.20
C THR A 26 -6.74 -1.88 -11.40
N GLU A 27 -8.04 -2.03 -11.64
CA GLU A 27 -8.97 -0.88 -11.78
C GLU A 27 -9.08 -0.10 -10.47
N MET A 28 -9.09 -0.78 -9.33
CA MET A 28 -9.14 -0.14 -8.02
C MET A 28 -7.86 0.66 -7.73
N SER A 29 -6.67 0.13 -8.04
CA SER A 29 -5.41 0.87 -7.92
C SER A 29 -5.36 2.07 -8.85
N SER A 30 -5.72 1.92 -10.12
CA SER A 30 -5.82 3.04 -11.07
C SER A 30 -6.73 4.14 -10.53
N PHE A 31 -7.88 3.76 -10.00
CA PHE A 31 -8.83 4.68 -9.37
C PHE A 31 -8.20 5.42 -8.16
N TRP A 32 -7.51 4.72 -7.26
CA TRP A 32 -6.90 5.35 -6.09
C TRP A 32 -5.73 6.27 -6.46
N PHE A 33 -4.92 5.90 -7.45
CA PHE A 33 -3.85 6.76 -7.95
C PHE A 33 -4.37 8.08 -8.52
N GLU A 34 -5.52 8.07 -9.21
CA GLU A 34 -6.20 9.29 -9.65
C GLU A 34 -6.69 10.13 -8.46
N VAL A 35 -7.29 9.49 -7.44
CA VAL A 35 -7.79 10.22 -6.26
C VAL A 35 -6.67 10.94 -5.51
N ILE A 36 -5.50 10.33 -5.40
CA ILE A 36 -4.38 10.85 -4.59
C ILE A 36 -3.35 11.64 -5.41
N GLU A 37 -3.58 11.86 -6.71
CA GLU A 37 -2.62 12.52 -7.60
C GLU A 37 -2.19 13.92 -7.12
N HIS A 38 -3.09 14.61 -6.40
CA HIS A 38 -2.86 15.94 -5.85
C HIS A 38 -2.03 15.93 -4.56
N VAL A 39 -1.85 14.77 -3.94
CA VAL A 39 -1.08 14.58 -2.70
C VAL A 39 0.39 14.32 -3.00
N MET A 40 0.67 13.45 -3.96
CA MET A 40 2.02 13.03 -4.34
C MET A 40 2.05 12.27 -5.67
N PRO A 41 3.22 12.17 -6.33
CA PRO A 41 3.34 11.39 -7.56
C PRO A 41 3.19 9.90 -7.28
N ASN A 42 2.69 9.17 -8.29
CA ASN A 42 2.65 7.72 -8.33
C ASN A 42 3.43 7.17 -9.54
N HIS A 43 3.72 5.87 -9.53
CA HIS A 43 4.54 5.27 -10.59
C HIS A 43 3.79 4.90 -11.88
N VAL A 44 2.47 5.10 -11.97
CA VAL A 44 1.68 4.65 -13.12
C VAL A 44 1.90 5.58 -14.31
N ILE A 45 2.19 4.99 -15.46
CA ILE A 45 2.28 5.69 -16.75
C ILE A 45 0.95 5.56 -17.49
N ALA A 46 0.41 4.33 -17.54
CA ALA A 46 -0.83 4.03 -18.23
C ALA A 46 -1.44 2.72 -17.70
N THR A 47 -2.76 2.67 -17.63
CA THR A 47 -3.50 1.41 -17.55
C THR A 47 -3.50 0.76 -18.92
N ALA A 48 -3.10 -0.51 -19.01
CA ALA A 48 -2.80 -1.13 -20.31
C ALA A 48 -4.05 -1.41 -21.18
N ASN A 49 -5.24 -1.27 -20.61
CA ASN A 49 -6.54 -1.33 -21.29
C ASN A 49 -7.04 0.06 -21.76
N ASP A 50 -6.31 1.13 -21.50
CA ASP A 50 -6.65 2.47 -21.96
C ASP A 50 -5.84 2.82 -23.21
N ASP A 51 -6.48 2.73 -24.38
CA ASP A 51 -5.85 3.03 -25.68
C ASP A 51 -5.29 4.47 -25.76
N LEU A 52 -5.93 5.44 -25.08
CA LEU A 52 -5.47 6.83 -25.07
C LEU A 52 -4.22 6.98 -24.20
N ALA A 53 -4.22 6.40 -23.00
CA ALA A 53 -3.06 6.43 -22.12
C ALA A 53 -1.87 5.68 -22.74
N MET A 54 -2.13 4.58 -23.44
CA MET A 54 -1.11 3.77 -24.11
C MET A 54 -0.56 4.39 -25.39
N ALA A 55 -1.22 5.40 -25.98
CA ALA A 55 -0.79 6.02 -27.24
C ALA A 55 0.62 6.66 -27.17
N ALA A 56 1.01 7.15 -25.98
CA ALA A 56 2.33 7.72 -25.73
C ALA A 56 3.36 6.71 -25.19
N VAL A 57 2.93 5.47 -24.91
CA VAL A 57 3.80 4.41 -24.39
C VAL A 57 4.51 3.72 -25.55
N GLU A 58 5.84 3.70 -25.50
CA GLU A 58 6.63 2.94 -26.46
C GLU A 58 6.31 1.44 -26.36
N GLN A 59 5.86 0.86 -27.46
CA GLN A 59 5.51 -0.56 -27.54
C GLN A 59 6.77 -1.40 -27.72
N ASN A 60 7.29 -1.94 -26.63
CA ASN A 60 8.46 -2.81 -26.63
C ASN A 60 8.36 -3.96 -25.61
N GLY A 61 9.23 -4.95 -25.75
CA GLY A 61 9.31 -6.09 -24.83
C GLY A 61 7.96 -6.79 -24.63
N ALA A 62 7.56 -6.98 -23.37
CA ALA A 62 6.31 -7.65 -23.01
C ALA A 62 5.05 -6.93 -23.53
N LEU A 63 5.11 -5.64 -23.86
CA LEU A 63 3.96 -4.91 -24.42
C LEU A 63 3.63 -5.35 -25.85
N LEU A 64 4.61 -5.87 -26.61
CA LEU A 64 4.38 -6.42 -27.95
C LEU A 64 3.54 -7.70 -27.93
N GLU A 65 3.52 -8.40 -26.79
CA GLU A 65 2.78 -9.64 -26.57
C GLU A 65 1.50 -9.42 -25.74
N LEU A 66 1.11 -8.16 -25.53
CA LEU A 66 -0.03 -7.81 -24.69
C LEU A 66 -1.33 -8.25 -25.35
N THR A 67 -1.98 -9.25 -24.76
CA THR A 67 -3.31 -9.70 -25.17
C THR A 67 -4.40 -8.85 -24.50
N PRO A 68 -5.63 -8.77 -25.05
CA PRO A 68 -6.73 -8.05 -24.41
C PRO A 68 -7.03 -8.54 -22.98
N ASP A 69 -6.81 -9.82 -22.67
CA ASP A 69 -7.02 -10.31 -21.31
C ASP A 69 -5.94 -9.85 -20.33
N LEU A 70 -4.69 -9.80 -20.77
CA LEU A 70 -3.58 -9.26 -19.97
C LEU A 70 -3.71 -7.75 -19.80
N ALA A 71 -4.14 -7.03 -20.83
CA ALA A 71 -4.33 -5.57 -20.80
C ALA A 71 -5.24 -5.12 -19.65
N ARG A 72 -6.36 -5.82 -19.44
CA ARG A 72 -7.35 -5.50 -18.38
C ARG A 72 -6.84 -5.66 -16.95
N ARG A 73 -5.70 -6.32 -16.75
CA ARG A 73 -5.13 -6.60 -15.42
C ARG A 73 -3.68 -6.11 -15.31
N SER A 74 -3.30 -5.14 -16.15
CA SER A 74 -1.94 -4.64 -16.24
C SER A 74 -1.87 -3.11 -16.19
N MET A 75 -0.84 -2.62 -15.50
CA MET A 75 -0.42 -1.21 -15.54
C MET A 75 1.01 -1.13 -16.07
N VAL A 76 1.26 -0.17 -16.95
CA VAL A 76 2.60 0.25 -17.32
C VAL A 76 3.07 1.25 -16.27
N ILE A 77 4.21 0.97 -15.65
CA ILE A 77 4.71 1.72 -14.51
C ILE A 77 6.17 2.13 -14.72
N LYS A 78 6.58 3.23 -14.08
CA LYS A 78 7.99 3.59 -13.92
C LYS A 78 8.61 2.70 -12.85
N LYS A 79 9.79 2.17 -13.12
CA LYS A 79 10.57 1.44 -12.12
C LYS A 79 11.16 2.43 -11.12
N ALA A 80 10.92 2.20 -9.83
CA ALA A 80 11.46 3.02 -8.76
C ALA A 80 12.61 2.32 -8.03
N ASP A 81 13.50 3.11 -7.44
CA ASP A 81 14.43 2.65 -6.41
C ASP A 81 13.65 2.55 -5.09
N ARG A 82 13.21 1.33 -4.77
CA ARG A 82 12.31 1.05 -3.63
C ARG A 82 12.97 1.38 -2.29
N ILE A 83 12.18 1.93 -1.37
CA ILE A 83 12.54 2.06 0.04
C ILE A 83 11.98 0.83 0.75
N ASP A 84 12.87 0.00 1.31
CA ASP A 84 12.52 -1.31 1.90
C ASP A 84 11.92 -1.19 3.31
N ILE A 85 10.81 -0.47 3.41
CA ILE A 85 9.99 -0.31 4.62
C ILE A 85 8.51 -0.35 4.22
N GLU A 86 7.71 -1.06 5.00
CA GLU A 86 6.27 -1.05 4.84
C GLU A 86 5.66 0.09 5.64
N CYS A 87 4.97 0.99 4.94
CA CYS A 87 4.39 2.17 5.54
C CYS A 87 2.92 1.92 5.89
N VAL A 88 2.68 1.29 7.04
CA VAL A 88 1.32 0.98 7.50
C VAL A 88 0.73 2.15 8.28
N VAL A 89 -0.51 2.52 7.97
CA VAL A 89 -1.28 3.52 8.73
C VAL A 89 -2.54 2.88 9.28
N ARG A 90 -2.84 3.14 10.56
CA ARG A 90 -3.97 2.54 11.27
C ARG A 90 -4.88 3.60 11.85
N ASN A 91 -6.19 3.46 11.61
CA ASN A 91 -7.22 4.29 12.22
C ASN A 91 -8.02 3.53 13.30
N TYR A 92 -7.89 2.20 13.33
CA TYR A 92 -8.49 1.35 14.34
C TYR A 92 -7.47 0.29 14.80
N ILE A 93 -7.62 -0.16 16.05
CA ILE A 93 -6.80 -1.26 16.56
C ILE A 93 -7.38 -2.60 16.12
N ALA A 94 -6.67 -3.28 15.21
CA ALA A 94 -7.05 -4.58 14.65
C ALA A 94 -5.80 -5.41 14.32
N GLY A 95 -6.00 -6.66 13.87
CA GLY A 95 -4.94 -7.52 13.36
C GLY A 95 -3.76 -7.69 14.34
N SER A 96 -2.54 -7.59 13.81
CA SER A 96 -1.30 -7.73 14.59
C SER A 96 -1.17 -6.68 15.70
N ALA A 97 -1.63 -5.44 15.48
CA ALA A 97 -1.62 -4.40 16.51
C ALA A 97 -2.52 -4.74 17.71
N TRP A 98 -3.71 -5.31 17.44
CA TRP A 98 -4.57 -5.79 18.52
C TRP A 98 -3.96 -6.98 19.26
N ALA A 99 -3.34 -7.91 18.54
CA ALA A 99 -2.66 -9.06 19.14
C ALA A 99 -1.52 -8.63 20.09
N GLU A 100 -0.67 -7.69 19.67
CA GLU A 100 0.39 -7.12 20.51
C GLU A 100 -0.18 -6.43 21.75
N TYR A 101 -1.22 -5.61 21.57
CA TYR A 101 -1.84 -4.87 22.67
C TYR A 101 -2.47 -5.81 23.71
N GLN A 102 -3.11 -6.91 23.29
CA GLN A 102 -3.66 -7.89 24.23
C GLN A 102 -2.59 -8.55 25.09
N GLN A 103 -1.40 -8.78 24.52
CA GLN A 103 -0.32 -9.48 25.20
C GLN A 103 0.54 -8.55 26.07
N PHE A 104 0.84 -7.35 25.58
CA PHE A 104 1.83 -6.45 26.17
C PHE A 104 1.31 -5.05 26.50
N GLY A 105 0.10 -4.69 26.03
CA GLY A 105 -0.43 -3.33 26.13
C GLY A 105 0.28 -2.34 25.21
N THR A 106 0.94 -2.82 24.16
CA THR A 106 1.75 -2.02 23.23
C THR A 106 1.31 -2.17 21.78
N MET A 107 1.77 -1.26 20.93
CA MET A 107 1.74 -1.36 19.47
C MET A 107 3.07 -0.83 18.94
N ASN A 108 3.77 -1.61 18.11
CA ASN A 108 5.12 -1.28 17.63
C ASN A 108 6.07 -0.96 18.80
N GLY A 109 5.93 -1.68 19.92
CA GLY A 109 6.71 -1.49 21.14
C GLY A 109 6.35 -0.26 21.98
N GLN A 110 5.39 0.57 21.55
CA GLN A 110 4.95 1.74 22.31
C GLN A 110 3.69 1.45 23.14
N SER A 111 3.66 1.89 24.39
CA SER A 111 2.50 1.70 25.27
C SER A 111 1.26 2.44 24.77
N LEU A 112 0.13 1.74 24.71
CA LEU A 112 -1.17 2.32 24.39
C LEU A 112 -2.00 2.58 25.64
N GLN A 113 -3.08 3.34 25.47
CA GLN A 113 -4.06 3.58 26.53
C GLN A 113 -4.64 2.25 27.03
N ARG A 114 -4.78 2.11 28.35
CA ARG A 114 -5.42 0.92 28.93
C ARG A 114 -6.91 0.88 28.64
N GLY A 115 -7.44 -0.33 28.52
CA GLY A 115 -8.88 -0.58 28.39
C GLY A 115 -9.43 -0.46 26.97
N MET A 116 -8.56 -0.33 25.95
CA MET A 116 -8.98 -0.47 24.56
C MET A 116 -9.59 -1.84 24.31
N LYS A 117 -10.55 -1.88 23.39
CA LYS A 117 -11.26 -3.05 22.89
C LYS A 117 -10.89 -3.31 21.43
N ALA A 118 -11.19 -4.52 20.96
CA ALA A 118 -11.01 -4.87 19.56
C ALA A 118 -11.80 -3.91 18.65
N ALA A 119 -11.15 -3.42 17.60
CA ALA A 119 -11.69 -2.44 16.66
C ALA A 119 -12.04 -1.07 17.27
N ASP A 120 -11.46 -0.70 18.41
CA ASP A 120 -11.53 0.70 18.87
C ASP A 120 -10.83 1.63 17.86
N LYS A 121 -11.45 2.79 17.61
CA LYS A 121 -10.89 3.84 16.76
C LYS A 121 -9.82 4.61 17.51
N PHE A 122 -8.70 4.93 16.86
CA PHE A 122 -7.73 5.87 17.38
C PHE A 122 -8.22 7.32 17.26
N PRO A 123 -7.76 8.24 18.12
CA PRO A 123 -8.09 9.66 17.99
C PRO A 123 -7.65 10.26 16.64
N GLU A 124 -6.48 9.83 16.16
CA GLU A 124 -5.87 10.22 14.88
C GLU A 124 -5.24 8.98 14.23
N PRO A 125 -5.08 8.92 12.90
CA PRO A 125 -4.36 7.83 12.24
C PRO A 125 -2.92 7.73 12.74
N ILE A 126 -2.45 6.50 12.96
CA ILE A 126 -1.11 6.23 13.51
C ILE A 126 -0.26 5.52 12.47
N PHE A 127 0.96 6.02 12.24
CA PHE A 127 1.97 5.38 11.41
C PHE A 127 2.68 4.25 12.19
N THR A 128 2.63 3.03 11.66
CA THR A 128 3.13 1.81 12.32
C THR A 128 4.01 1.00 11.36
N PRO A 129 5.26 1.41 11.10
CA PRO A 129 6.07 0.77 10.07
C PRO A 129 6.38 -0.70 10.38
N SER A 130 6.56 -1.50 9.33
CA SER A 130 7.12 -2.85 9.40
C SER A 130 8.31 -3.02 8.48
N THR A 131 9.15 -4.00 8.80
CA THR A 131 10.20 -4.46 7.87
C THR A 131 9.55 -5.03 6.62
N LYS A 132 10.24 -5.00 5.48
CA LYS A 132 9.85 -5.75 4.30
C LYS A 132 10.70 -7.02 4.16
N ALA A 133 10.16 -8.18 4.50
CA ALA A 133 10.88 -9.44 4.48
C ALA A 133 10.93 -10.04 3.05
N GLU A 134 12.10 -10.50 2.60
CA GLU A 134 12.20 -11.28 1.35
C GLU A 134 11.60 -12.70 1.49
N SER A 135 11.55 -13.20 2.72
CA SER A 135 10.91 -14.48 3.08
C SER A 135 10.48 -14.45 4.55
N GLY A 136 9.32 -15.04 4.86
CA GLY A 136 8.71 -15.00 6.19
C GLY A 136 7.69 -13.85 6.33
N HIS A 137 7.40 -13.46 7.56
CA HIS A 137 6.43 -12.40 7.86
C HIS A 137 7.12 -11.06 8.09
N ASP A 138 6.46 -9.99 7.67
CA ASP A 138 6.86 -8.62 8.01
C ASP A 138 6.72 -8.40 9.52
N MET A 139 7.73 -7.78 10.12
CA MET A 139 7.81 -7.56 11.56
C MET A 139 7.58 -6.08 11.85
N ALA A 140 6.74 -5.79 12.84
CA ALA A 140 6.54 -4.44 13.33
C ALA A 140 7.86 -3.83 13.80
N MET A 141 8.12 -2.58 13.39
CA MET A 141 9.29 -1.82 13.79
C MET A 141 8.90 -0.75 14.80
N THR A 142 9.73 -0.56 15.81
CA THR A 142 9.67 0.64 16.63
C THR A 142 10.02 1.87 15.77
N PRO A 143 9.56 3.08 16.14
CA PRO A 143 9.93 4.28 15.39
C PRO A 143 11.44 4.56 15.38
N GLN A 144 12.21 4.07 16.36
CA GLN A 144 13.66 4.22 16.34
C GLN A 144 14.30 3.30 15.29
N GLU A 145 13.90 2.02 15.24
CA GLU A 145 14.39 1.09 14.22
C GLU A 145 14.06 1.57 12.81
N ALA A 146 12.86 2.12 12.60
CA ALA A 146 12.48 2.69 11.31
C ALA A 146 13.36 3.89 10.91
N LYS A 147 13.64 4.80 11.87
CA LYS A 147 14.56 5.94 11.64
C LYS A 147 15.99 5.49 11.38
N ASP A 148 16.45 4.44 12.05
CA ASP A 148 17.79 3.89 11.84
C ASP A 148 17.90 3.25 10.44
N LEU A 149 16.81 2.70 9.91
CA LEU A 149 16.75 2.10 8.58
C LEU A 149 16.75 3.13 7.45
N VAL A 150 15.84 4.11 7.49
CA VAL A 150 15.63 5.04 6.36
C VAL A 150 16.21 6.45 6.59
N GLY A 151 16.63 6.75 7.82
CA GLY A 151 17.04 8.09 8.24
C GLY A 151 15.88 8.93 8.77
N ILE A 152 16.18 9.89 9.65
CA ILE A 152 15.18 10.69 10.37
C ILE A 152 14.30 11.51 9.42
N GLU A 153 14.89 12.20 8.45
CA GLU A 153 14.15 13.07 7.53
C GLU A 153 13.27 12.26 6.57
N MET A 154 13.77 11.11 6.08
CA MET A 154 12.98 10.23 5.24
C MET A 154 11.83 9.60 6.02
N HIS A 155 12.08 9.10 7.24
CA HIS A 155 11.03 8.58 8.12
C HIS A 155 9.91 9.60 8.31
N LYS A 156 10.26 10.84 8.63
CA LYS A 156 9.29 11.92 8.81
C LYS A 156 8.47 12.14 7.53
N THR A 157 9.13 12.18 6.38
CA THR A 157 8.45 12.37 5.08
C THR A 157 7.50 11.21 4.77
N LEU A 158 7.93 9.97 5.01
CA LEU A 158 7.10 8.76 4.82
C LEU A 158 5.88 8.78 5.75
N GLU A 159 6.06 9.13 7.02
CA GLU A 159 4.97 9.25 7.99
C GLU A 159 3.94 10.30 7.56
N GLU A 160 4.41 11.52 7.23
CA GLU A 160 3.55 12.62 6.79
C GLU A 160 2.76 12.24 5.53
N LYS A 161 3.43 11.70 4.51
CA LYS A 161 2.76 11.31 3.25
C LYS A 161 1.84 10.12 3.40
N SER A 162 2.21 9.12 4.20
CA SER A 162 1.34 7.98 4.46
C SER A 162 0.05 8.41 5.15
N ILE A 163 0.13 9.28 6.16
CA ILE A 163 -1.04 9.79 6.88
C ILE A 163 -1.91 10.66 5.96
N GLU A 164 -1.31 11.52 5.14
CA GLU A 164 -2.03 12.38 4.18
C GLU A 164 -2.81 11.54 3.16
N VAL A 165 -2.15 10.57 2.50
CA VAL A 165 -2.79 9.64 1.56
C VAL A 165 -3.87 8.81 2.24
N PHE A 166 -3.59 8.28 3.45
CA PHE A 166 -4.56 7.52 4.22
C PHE A 166 -5.82 8.33 4.53
N GLN A 167 -5.68 9.59 4.93
CA GLN A 167 -6.80 10.45 5.30
C GLN A 167 -7.71 10.72 4.09
N VAL A 168 -7.13 11.00 2.93
CA VAL A 168 -7.89 11.16 1.67
C VAL A 168 -8.68 9.89 1.35
N ALA A 169 -8.03 8.73 1.41
CA ALA A 169 -8.70 7.45 1.15
C ALA A 169 -9.78 7.12 2.18
N HIS A 170 -9.51 7.40 3.47
CA HIS A 170 -10.45 7.20 4.56
C HIS A 170 -11.71 8.04 4.38
N ASP A 171 -11.57 9.34 4.10
CA ASP A 171 -12.71 10.25 3.92
C ASP A 171 -13.52 9.88 2.68
N TYR A 172 -12.86 9.51 1.58
CA TYR A 172 -13.52 9.02 0.37
C TYR A 172 -14.33 7.73 0.64
N ALA A 173 -13.76 6.78 1.36
CA ALA A 173 -14.40 5.52 1.72
C ALA A 173 -15.57 5.73 2.70
N ALA A 174 -15.39 6.59 3.70
CA ALA A 174 -16.43 6.93 4.68
C ALA A 174 -17.66 7.55 4.01
N GLY A 175 -17.46 8.43 3.03
CA GLY A 175 -18.53 9.00 2.19
C GLY A 175 -19.33 7.96 1.39
N ARG A 176 -18.82 6.72 1.29
CA ARG A 176 -19.44 5.57 0.59
C ARG A 176 -19.93 4.48 1.54
N GLY A 177 -19.94 4.74 2.85
CA GLY A 177 -20.39 3.79 3.86
C GLY A 177 -19.37 2.67 4.15
N MET A 178 -18.11 2.85 3.78
CA MET A 178 -17.02 1.92 4.08
C MET A 178 -16.11 2.49 5.17
N ILE A 179 -15.53 1.63 5.99
CA ILE A 179 -14.54 2.01 7.00
C ILE A 179 -13.18 1.50 6.54
N LEU A 180 -12.25 2.43 6.30
CA LEU A 180 -10.84 2.09 6.12
C LEU A 180 -10.20 1.92 7.50
N VAL A 181 -9.88 0.67 7.85
CA VAL A 181 -9.35 0.25 9.16
C VAL A 181 -7.87 0.58 9.27
N ASP A 182 -7.10 0.06 8.32
CA ASP A 182 -5.69 0.31 8.10
C ASP A 182 -5.36 0.07 6.62
N THR A 183 -4.16 0.46 6.21
CA THR A 183 -3.61 0.12 4.89
C THR A 183 -2.08 0.15 4.92
N LYS A 184 -1.44 -0.49 3.95
CA LYS A 184 0.01 -0.48 3.72
C LYS A 184 0.31 0.30 2.45
N PHE A 185 1.28 1.21 2.53
CA PHE A 185 1.87 1.85 1.37
C PHE A 185 3.31 1.39 1.15
N GLU A 186 3.74 1.44 -0.10
CA GLU A 186 5.13 1.33 -0.49
C GLU A 186 5.58 2.57 -1.25
N PHE A 187 6.84 2.93 -1.05
CA PHE A 187 7.43 4.10 -1.66
C PHE A 187 8.75 3.75 -2.33
N GLY A 188 9.09 4.54 -3.34
CA GLY A 188 10.38 4.50 -4.00
C GLY A 188 10.78 5.87 -4.51
N LEU A 189 12.04 5.98 -4.94
CA LEU A 189 12.54 7.16 -5.61
C LEU A 189 12.45 6.95 -7.12
N ILE A 190 11.88 7.92 -7.82
CA ILE A 190 11.88 8.00 -9.29
C ILE A 190 12.49 9.34 -9.65
N ASP A 191 13.63 9.32 -10.36
CA ASP A 191 14.39 10.53 -10.70
C ASP A 191 14.75 11.40 -9.46
N GLY A 192 14.89 10.75 -8.29
CA GLY A 192 15.18 11.40 -7.00
C GLY A 192 13.95 11.93 -6.24
N GLU A 193 12.75 11.76 -6.76
CA GLU A 193 11.49 12.19 -6.14
C GLU A 193 10.78 11.03 -5.44
N LEU A 194 10.32 11.26 -4.20
CA LEU A 194 9.53 10.28 -3.45
C LEU A 194 8.19 10.04 -4.13
N THR A 195 7.95 8.79 -4.53
CA THR A 195 6.81 8.37 -5.33
C THR A 195 6.12 7.19 -4.66
N ILE A 196 4.78 7.21 -4.61
CA ILE A 196 4.01 6.04 -4.16
C ILE A 196 4.03 4.98 -5.27
N ILE A 197 4.33 3.75 -4.87
CA ILE A 197 4.44 2.60 -5.78
C ILE A 197 3.50 1.49 -5.30
N ASP A 198 3.64 0.30 -5.88
CA ASP A 198 2.82 -0.88 -5.58
C ASP A 198 1.36 -0.69 -6.03
N GLU A 199 0.37 -1.10 -5.22
CA GLU A 199 -1.05 -1.14 -5.57
C GLU A 199 -1.95 -0.25 -4.69
#